data_AF-A0A0G2I1A6-F1
#
_entry.id   AF-A0A0G2I1A6-F1
#
_cell.length_a   1.000
_cell.length_b   1.000
_cell.length_c   1.000
_cell.angle_alpha   90.00
_cell.angle_beta   90.00
_cell.angle_gamma   90.00
#
_symmetry.space_group_name_H-M   'P 1'
#
loop_
_entity.id
_entity.type
_entity.pdbx_description
1 polymer ?
#
loop_
_entity_poly.entity_id
_entity_poly.type
_entity_poly.pdbx_seq_one_letter_code
_entity_poly.pdbx_strand_id
1 'polypeptide(L)'
;MPASAFILYALISLCLASSLPRDGSLSQRHEHQQQQVLGTGGPTNRQARGFVALGDSYSAGIGTGTGTGTDDKELPSEGDCRRGVHAYPQLIHRDLTDATGLSTAFQWLSCAGAATADILSGGGPGAAHEGQVDLLNTSQPLGFATLSVGGNDLGFFDVMNACVFRFYSLYSGTCGAALDAAAAAVRGPAFEQRLGVILHEVLDGVSWEKRPRFSVTVTGYARFFDADTPGCDDMSLGVWHGGPKLSRDVRGRMNALVGAANDKLRRTVASVEGGFRGASPRVVFVDYDDLFEGHRFCEPGVLEPAYNRTDSWFFLVGGPDNARNETTWPKGANGDPDATRYQRDQVLSPLSPLVDPHTCLSRARARGDWGELALCYMAMAKHRDPSLRPAYHGITAQGGMWWVPTYYGKTFHPRTLGHEAIRDRIYHVWEEHGL
;
A
#
# COMPACT_ATOMS: atom_id res chain seq x y z
N MET A 1 -47.23 -43.91 -60.66
CA MET A 1 -47.80 -44.75 -59.59
C MET A 1 -47.31 -44.20 -58.25
N PRO A 2 -48.19 -44.11 -57.24
CA PRO A 2 -48.71 -42.82 -56.73
C PRO A 2 -48.45 -42.71 -55.20
N ALA A 3 -49.00 -41.82 -54.37
CA ALA A 3 -50.07 -40.81 -54.44
C ALA A 3 -49.99 -39.91 -53.19
N SER A 4 -50.35 -38.63 -53.36
CA SER A 4 -51.32 -37.84 -52.56
C SER A 4 -51.05 -37.61 -51.04
N ALA A 5 -51.34 -36.44 -50.43
CA ALA A 5 -52.46 -35.54 -50.72
C ALA A 5 -52.43 -34.20 -49.92
N PHE A 6 -53.06 -33.17 -50.51
CA PHE A 6 -53.72 -31.95 -49.96
C PHE A 6 -52.85 -30.84 -49.30
N ILE A 7 -52.65 -29.62 -49.85
CA ILE A 7 -53.54 -28.54 -50.39
C ILE A 7 -54.42 -27.94 -49.26
N LEU A 8 -54.35 -26.64 -48.87
CA LEU A 8 -54.86 -25.47 -49.63
C LEU A 8 -54.48 -24.09 -48.97
N TYR A 9 -53.88 -23.18 -49.77
CA TYR A 9 -54.08 -21.70 -49.98
C TYR A 9 -54.39 -20.71 -48.82
N ALA A 10 -54.07 -19.40 -48.84
CA ALA A 10 -53.59 -18.40 -49.83
C ALA A 10 -52.95 -17.22 -49.02
N LEU A 11 -51.86 -16.52 -49.39
CA LEU A 11 -51.64 -15.56 -50.50
C LEU A 11 -52.65 -14.38 -50.45
N ILE A 12 -52.34 -13.08 -50.60
CA ILE A 12 -51.23 -12.37 -51.24
C ILE A 12 -51.41 -10.84 -51.00
N SER A 13 -50.30 -10.09 -50.89
CA SER A 13 -50.05 -8.73 -51.46
C SER A 13 -50.92 -7.52 -51.06
N LEU A 14 -50.50 -6.25 -51.20
CA LEU A 14 -49.24 -5.51 -51.34
C LEU A 14 -49.66 -4.01 -51.27
N CYS A 15 -48.69 -3.11 -51.11
CA CYS A 15 -48.71 -1.72 -51.61
C CYS A 15 -49.37 -0.58 -50.80
N LEU A 16 -48.45 0.23 -50.24
CA LEU A 16 -48.17 1.63 -50.60
C LEU A 16 -49.12 2.76 -50.17
N ALA A 17 -48.47 3.71 -49.46
CA ALA A 17 -48.41 5.15 -49.74
C ALA A 17 -49.18 6.12 -48.81
N SER A 18 -48.35 6.83 -48.03
CA SER A 18 -48.30 8.30 -47.86
C SER A 18 -49.51 9.08 -47.32
N SER A 19 -49.31 9.75 -46.17
CA SER A 19 -49.55 11.20 -46.00
C SER A 19 -49.28 11.68 -44.56
N LEU A 20 -48.33 12.60 -44.39
CA LEU A 20 -48.32 13.68 -43.38
C LEU A 20 -48.96 14.94 -44.03
N PRO A 21 -49.29 16.07 -43.36
CA PRO A 21 -49.16 16.48 -41.94
C PRO A 21 -50.39 17.24 -41.35
N ARG A 22 -50.21 17.81 -40.13
CA ARG A 22 -50.72 19.09 -39.57
C ARG A 22 -51.84 19.12 -38.51
N ASP A 23 -51.47 19.82 -37.44
CA ASP A 23 -52.19 20.82 -36.64
C ASP A 23 -53.36 20.44 -35.73
N GLY A 24 -53.16 20.75 -34.43
CA GLY A 24 -53.97 21.78 -33.78
C GLY A 24 -55.23 21.34 -33.03
N SER A 25 -55.06 21.10 -31.73
CA SER A 25 -55.98 21.38 -30.61
C SER A 25 -57.48 21.11 -30.76
N LEU A 26 -57.99 20.20 -29.93
CA LEU A 26 -59.28 20.30 -29.22
C LEU A 26 -59.18 19.36 -28.00
N SER A 27 -58.70 19.88 -26.87
CA SER A 27 -59.50 20.38 -25.74
C SER A 27 -60.07 19.27 -24.85
N GLN A 28 -59.45 19.18 -23.66
CA GLN A 28 -60.06 18.97 -22.35
C GLN A 28 -61.08 17.84 -22.19
N ARG A 29 -60.67 16.80 -21.48
CA ARG A 29 -61.29 16.38 -20.20
C ARG A 29 -60.49 15.24 -19.59
N HIS A 30 -60.31 15.31 -18.27
CA HIS A 30 -59.71 14.32 -17.36
C HIS A 30 -58.21 14.40 -17.08
N GLU A 31 -57.76 15.58 -16.63
CA GLU A 31 -56.68 15.67 -15.63
C GLU A 31 -57.17 16.58 -14.49
N HIS A 32 -57.77 15.97 -13.47
CA HIS A 32 -57.83 16.46 -12.08
C HIS A 32 -58.71 15.52 -11.25
N GLN A 33 -58.11 14.44 -10.74
CA GLN A 33 -58.38 13.87 -9.41
C GLN A 33 -57.62 12.55 -9.28
N GLN A 34 -56.39 12.63 -8.76
CA GLN A 34 -55.90 11.74 -7.69
C GLN A 34 -54.48 12.18 -7.33
N GLN A 35 -54.43 13.14 -6.41
CA GLN A 35 -53.27 13.37 -5.57
C GLN A 35 -53.59 12.73 -4.21
N GLN A 36 -52.59 12.05 -3.64
CA GLN A 36 -52.47 11.54 -2.26
C GLN A 36 -52.86 10.07 -2.01
N VAL A 37 -51.89 9.18 -2.24
CA VAL A 37 -51.37 8.34 -1.15
C VAL A 37 -49.85 8.51 -1.13
N LEU A 38 -49.36 9.16 -0.09
CA LEU A 38 -47.94 9.32 0.23
C LEU A 38 -47.34 7.96 0.63
N GLY A 39 -46.53 7.39 -0.26
CA GLY A 39 -45.45 6.48 0.09
C GLY A 39 -44.15 7.13 -0.35
N THR A 40 -43.46 7.80 0.58
CA THR A 40 -42.17 8.46 0.36
C THR A 40 -41.07 7.42 0.15
N GLY A 41 -40.90 6.94 -1.08
CA GLY A 41 -39.65 6.34 -1.52
C GLY A 41 -38.75 7.45 -2.04
N GLY A 42 -37.93 8.05 -1.16
CA GLY A 42 -36.86 8.95 -1.60
C GLY A 42 -35.92 8.25 -2.59
N PRO A 43 -35.06 8.98 -3.32
CA PRO A 43 -34.01 8.33 -4.10
C PRO A 43 -33.27 7.40 -3.14
N THR A 44 -33.32 6.08 -3.38
CA THR A 44 -32.44 5.18 -2.66
C THR A 44 -31.03 5.62 -3.04
N ASN A 45 -30.39 6.38 -2.16
CA ASN A 45 -29.00 6.77 -2.27
C ASN A 45 -28.22 5.46 -2.18
N ARG A 46 -28.05 4.81 -3.32
CA ARG A 46 -27.45 3.49 -3.44
C ARG A 46 -25.95 3.74 -3.32
N GLN A 47 -25.47 4.10 -2.13
CA GLN A 47 -24.04 4.19 -1.86
C GLN A 47 -23.49 2.77 -2.02
N ALA A 48 -22.47 2.63 -2.87
CA ALA A 48 -21.67 1.42 -2.88
C ALA A 48 -21.06 1.23 -1.48
N ARG A 49 -20.95 -0.03 -1.03
CA ARG A 49 -20.31 -0.31 0.26
C ARG A 49 -18.87 0.19 0.19
N GLY A 50 -18.50 1.00 1.17
CA GLY A 50 -17.16 1.52 1.34
C GLY A 50 -16.20 0.49 1.93
N PHE A 51 -14.99 0.91 2.25
CA PHE A 51 -14.02 0.07 2.95
C PHE A 51 -13.02 0.91 3.73
N VAL A 52 -12.27 0.23 4.61
CA VAL A 52 -11.18 0.82 5.38
C VAL A 52 -9.86 0.16 5.01
N ALA A 53 -8.81 0.96 4.91
CA ALA A 53 -7.43 0.50 4.77
C ALA A 53 -6.65 0.87 6.03
N LEU A 54 -6.17 -0.15 6.72
CA LEU A 54 -5.29 -0.04 7.88
C LEU A 54 -3.90 -0.57 7.50
N GLY A 55 -2.92 -0.27 8.33
CA GLY A 55 -1.62 -0.89 8.27
C GLY A 55 -0.44 0.07 8.30
N ASP A 56 0.69 -0.46 7.89
CA ASP A 56 1.98 0.19 7.83
C ASP A 56 2.25 0.88 6.49
N SER A 57 3.53 1.15 6.20
CA SER A 57 4.01 1.82 4.99
C SER A 57 3.69 1.06 3.69
N TYR A 58 3.49 -0.27 3.73
CA TYR A 58 3.11 -1.04 2.55
C TYR A 58 1.64 -0.88 2.18
N SER A 59 0.79 -0.53 3.16
CA SER A 59 -0.60 -0.14 2.91
C SER A 59 -0.75 1.36 2.64
N ALA A 60 0.13 2.19 3.23
CA ALA A 60 0.20 3.62 2.92
C ALA A 60 0.76 3.89 1.51
N GLY A 61 1.65 3.04 1.00
CA GLY A 61 2.26 3.18 -0.33
C GLY A 61 3.25 4.35 -0.43
N ILE A 62 4.12 4.48 0.57
CA ILE A 62 5.16 5.51 0.62
C ILE A 62 5.94 5.61 -0.72
N GLY A 63 6.09 6.81 -1.24
CA GLY A 63 6.85 7.08 -2.46
C GLY A 63 6.07 6.95 -3.77
N THR A 64 4.83 6.45 -3.77
CA THR A 64 4.02 6.15 -4.98
C THR A 64 3.22 7.36 -5.51
N GLY A 65 3.77 8.55 -5.31
CA GLY A 65 3.17 9.80 -5.77
C GLY A 65 2.29 10.48 -4.73
N THR A 66 2.01 11.76 -4.97
CA THR A 66 1.60 12.70 -3.93
C THR A 66 0.21 13.24 -4.25
N GLY A 67 -0.76 13.05 -3.35
CA GLY A 67 -2.09 13.64 -3.49
C GLY A 67 -2.10 15.11 -3.09
N THR A 68 -3.15 15.85 -3.47
CA THR A 68 -3.34 17.27 -3.09
C THR A 68 -3.82 17.46 -1.64
N GLY A 69 -3.23 16.77 -0.67
CA GLY A 69 -3.65 16.88 0.73
C GLY A 69 -2.65 16.28 1.72
N THR A 70 -1.79 17.11 2.30
CA THR A 70 -1.97 17.81 3.59
C THR A 70 -0.75 18.71 3.79
N ASP A 71 -1.01 19.94 4.25
CA ASP A 71 -0.04 21.03 4.39
C ASP A 71 0.95 20.81 5.54
N ASP A 72 1.89 19.87 5.41
CA ASP A 72 3.09 19.88 6.24
C ASP A 72 4.18 20.70 5.57
N LYS A 73 4.39 21.91 6.09
CA LYS A 73 5.40 22.86 5.62
C LYS A 73 6.85 22.35 5.78
N GLU A 74 7.06 21.27 6.56
CA GLU A 74 8.36 20.62 6.75
C GLU A 74 8.57 19.38 5.87
N LEU A 75 7.50 18.73 5.40
CA LEU A 75 7.55 17.50 4.59
C LEU A 75 6.52 17.59 3.46
N PRO A 76 6.83 18.32 2.39
CA PRO A 76 5.92 18.41 1.27
C PRO A 76 5.71 17.02 0.67
N SER A 77 4.44 16.65 0.51
CA SER A 77 3.90 15.77 -0.54
C SER A 77 3.27 14.42 -0.15
N GLU A 78 3.42 13.88 1.06
CA GLU A 78 2.71 12.62 1.45
C GLU A 78 2.07 12.64 2.86
N GLY A 79 2.10 13.80 3.55
CA GLY A 79 1.65 13.96 4.92
C GLY A 79 2.42 13.12 5.94
N ASP A 80 2.03 13.18 7.21
CA ASP A 80 2.69 12.46 8.29
C ASP A 80 2.71 10.93 8.12
N CYS A 81 1.65 10.38 7.53
CA CYS A 81 1.49 8.93 7.32
C CYS A 81 2.06 8.40 6.00
N ARG A 82 2.67 9.27 5.18
CA ARG A 82 3.30 8.90 3.89
C ARG A 82 2.36 8.16 2.92
N ARG A 83 1.14 8.67 2.73
CA ARG A 83 0.11 8.02 1.90
C ARG A 83 0.28 8.39 0.43
N GLY A 84 0.61 7.39 -0.41
CA GLY A 84 0.89 7.59 -1.82
C GLY A 84 -0.27 7.21 -2.75
N VAL A 85 -0.56 8.03 -3.75
CA VAL A 85 -1.80 7.92 -4.56
C VAL A 85 -1.90 6.65 -5.41
N HIS A 86 -0.82 5.88 -5.57
CA HIS A 86 -0.85 4.58 -6.23
C HIS A 86 -0.65 3.41 -5.28
N ALA A 87 -0.85 3.62 -3.98
CA ALA A 87 -0.95 2.53 -3.01
C ALA A 87 -2.11 1.59 -3.39
N TYR A 88 -1.95 0.29 -3.14
CA TYR A 88 -2.96 -0.72 -3.49
C TYR A 88 -4.36 -0.40 -2.93
N PRO A 89 -4.56 0.17 -1.71
CA PRO A 89 -5.90 0.53 -1.26
C PRO A 89 -6.52 1.65 -2.10
N GLN A 90 -5.72 2.65 -2.49
CA GLN A 90 -6.20 3.75 -3.34
C GLN A 90 -6.53 3.28 -4.75
N LEU A 91 -5.76 2.33 -5.29
CA LEU A 91 -6.08 1.69 -6.57
C LEU A 91 -7.41 0.94 -6.47
N ILE A 92 -7.64 0.18 -5.40
CA ILE A 92 -8.92 -0.51 -5.15
C ILE A 92 -10.08 0.50 -5.07
N HIS A 93 -9.89 1.62 -4.37
CA HIS A 93 -10.92 2.66 -4.25
C HIS A 93 -11.30 3.27 -5.60
N ARG A 94 -10.30 3.57 -6.45
CA ARG A 94 -10.54 4.07 -7.81
C ARG A 94 -11.31 3.04 -8.63
N ASP A 95 -10.83 1.80 -8.67
CA ASP A 95 -11.42 0.76 -9.50
C ASP A 95 -12.88 0.46 -9.06
N LEU A 96 -13.18 0.51 -7.75
CA LEU A 96 -14.55 0.42 -7.22
C LEU A 96 -15.44 1.60 -7.63
N THR A 97 -14.89 2.82 -7.61
CA THR A 97 -15.62 4.03 -8.01
C THR A 97 -15.94 4.00 -9.50
N ASP A 98 -14.98 3.58 -10.33
CA ASP A 98 -15.13 3.46 -11.77
C ASP A 98 -16.11 2.35 -12.15
N ALA A 99 -16.03 1.18 -11.49
CA ALA A 99 -16.92 0.06 -11.76
C ALA A 99 -18.39 0.31 -11.35
N THR A 100 -18.61 1.08 -10.27
CA THR A 100 -19.97 1.31 -9.75
C THR A 100 -20.59 2.63 -10.22
N GLY A 101 -19.78 3.59 -10.67
CA GLY A 101 -20.22 4.96 -10.96
C GLY A 101 -20.72 5.71 -9.72
N LEU A 102 -20.43 5.21 -8.51
CA LEU A 102 -20.93 5.72 -7.24
C LEU A 102 -19.76 6.13 -6.36
N SER A 103 -19.96 7.20 -5.58
CA SER A 103 -19.01 7.56 -4.52
C SER A 103 -18.98 6.45 -3.47
N THR A 104 -17.82 5.79 -3.32
CA THR A 104 -17.57 4.76 -2.32
C THR A 104 -16.95 5.41 -1.08
N ALA A 105 -17.44 5.07 0.11
CA ALA A 105 -16.84 5.57 1.35
C ALA A 105 -15.46 4.92 1.54
N PHE A 106 -14.39 5.70 1.60
CA PHE A 106 -13.03 5.19 1.78
C PHE A 106 -12.37 5.82 3.00
N GLN A 107 -11.99 4.97 3.96
CA GLN A 107 -11.24 5.36 5.15
C GLN A 107 -9.81 4.88 5.02
N TRP A 108 -8.89 5.81 4.79
CA TRP A 108 -7.48 5.49 4.65
C TRP A 108 -6.74 5.82 5.94
N LEU A 109 -6.55 4.80 6.79
CA LEU A 109 -5.97 4.91 8.13
C LEU A 109 -4.53 4.40 8.18
N SER A 110 -4.06 3.70 7.13
CA SER A 110 -2.68 3.23 6.99
C SER A 110 -1.66 4.34 7.25
N CYS A 111 -0.58 4.01 7.93
CA CYS A 111 0.43 4.98 8.33
C CYS A 111 1.82 4.35 8.31
N ALA A 112 2.78 5.00 7.64
CA ALA A 112 4.17 4.56 7.68
C ALA A 112 4.70 4.52 9.12
N GLY A 113 5.47 3.48 9.44
CA GLY A 113 6.02 3.26 10.78
C GLY A 113 5.08 2.56 11.77
N ALA A 114 3.80 2.38 11.45
CA ALA A 114 2.86 1.72 12.36
C ALA A 114 3.24 0.26 12.63
N ALA A 115 3.41 -0.09 13.91
CA ALA A 115 3.48 -1.46 14.41
C ALA A 115 2.10 -1.94 14.89
N THR A 116 1.96 -3.22 15.24
CA THR A 116 0.68 -3.75 15.75
C THR A 116 0.15 -3.01 16.98
N ALA A 117 1.03 -2.51 17.85
CA ALA A 117 0.64 -1.72 19.01
C ALA A 117 0.04 -0.35 18.61
N ASP A 118 0.57 0.27 17.55
CA ASP A 118 0.09 1.57 17.06
C ASP A 118 -1.27 1.43 16.36
N ILE A 119 -1.53 0.28 15.71
CA ILE A 119 -2.85 0.00 15.14
C ILE A 119 -3.91 -0.10 16.24
N LEU A 120 -3.59 -0.73 17.38
CA LEU A 120 -4.55 -0.96 18.45
C LEU A 120 -4.87 0.27 19.28
N SER A 121 -3.85 0.98 19.76
CA SER A 121 -4.05 1.97 20.83
C SER A 121 -3.24 3.25 20.65
N GLY A 122 -2.62 3.45 19.48
CA GLY A 122 -1.72 4.57 19.12
C GLY A 122 -1.34 5.48 20.28
N GLY A 123 -0.25 5.18 21.00
CA GLY A 123 -0.12 5.82 22.31
C GLY A 123 0.91 5.32 23.30
N GLY A 124 2.07 4.84 22.87
CA GLY A 124 3.23 4.94 23.77
C GLY A 124 3.51 6.41 24.11
N PRO A 125 4.13 6.75 25.26
CA PRO A 125 4.51 8.14 25.55
C PRO A 125 5.34 8.73 24.39
N GLY A 126 4.76 9.70 23.68
CA GLY A 126 5.36 10.33 22.50
C GLY A 126 4.83 9.85 21.14
N ALA A 127 3.82 8.98 21.06
CA ALA A 127 3.22 8.56 19.79
C ALA A 127 2.63 9.76 19.02
N ALA A 128 2.86 9.79 17.71
CA ALA A 128 2.44 10.90 16.85
C ALA A 128 0.94 10.87 16.49
N HIS A 129 0.27 9.71 16.62
CA HIS A 129 -1.09 9.49 16.12
C HIS A 129 -1.92 8.56 17.03
N GLU A 130 -3.25 8.73 17.01
CA GLU A 130 -4.23 7.83 17.65
C GLU A 130 -4.23 6.42 17.02
N GLY A 131 -4.78 5.43 17.73
CA GLY A 131 -4.89 4.07 17.23
C GLY A 131 -5.70 3.99 15.94
N GLN A 132 -5.23 3.24 14.95
CA GLN A 132 -5.96 3.12 13.68
C GLN A 132 -7.34 2.46 13.86
N VAL A 133 -7.48 1.55 14.83
CA VAL A 133 -8.76 0.97 15.22
C VAL A 133 -9.67 2.02 15.86
N ASP A 134 -9.13 2.89 16.72
CA ASP A 134 -9.89 3.97 17.38
C ASP A 134 -10.44 4.99 16.37
N LEU A 135 -9.70 5.21 15.27
CA LEU A 135 -10.08 6.10 14.18
C LEU A 135 -11.13 5.50 13.22
N LEU A 136 -11.51 4.23 13.39
CA LEU A 136 -12.45 3.54 12.52
C LEU A 136 -13.85 4.17 12.63
N ASN A 137 -14.31 4.84 11.57
CA ASN A 137 -15.65 5.40 11.50
C ASN A 137 -16.66 4.34 11.03
N THR A 138 -17.25 3.65 12.00
CA THR A 138 -18.18 2.54 11.77
C THR A 138 -19.58 2.98 11.30
N SER A 139 -19.86 4.29 11.33
CA SER A 139 -21.10 4.90 10.82
C SER A 139 -21.21 4.78 9.29
N GLN A 140 -20.09 4.56 8.61
CA GLN A 140 -20.07 4.38 7.16
C GLN A 140 -20.43 2.94 6.74
N PRO A 141 -21.00 2.75 5.54
CA PRO A 141 -21.38 1.43 5.04
C PRO A 141 -20.14 0.63 4.56
N LEU A 142 -19.25 0.26 5.49
CA LEU A 142 -18.08 -0.58 5.22
C LEU A 142 -18.46 -2.02 4.82
N GLY A 143 -17.87 -2.48 3.71
CA GLY A 143 -18.04 -3.79 3.10
C GLY A 143 -16.84 -4.72 3.29
N PHE A 144 -15.63 -4.19 3.44
CA PHE A 144 -14.42 -4.97 3.75
C PHE A 144 -13.35 -4.07 4.40
N ALA A 145 -12.26 -4.67 4.85
CA ALA A 145 -11.05 -3.99 5.28
C ALA A 145 -9.80 -4.59 4.61
N THR A 146 -8.75 -3.78 4.46
CA THR A 146 -7.40 -4.27 4.10
C THR A 146 -6.40 -3.91 5.19
N LEU A 147 -5.42 -4.79 5.42
CA LEU A 147 -4.42 -4.66 6.48
C LEU A 147 -3.05 -5.17 6.01
N SER A 148 -2.02 -4.33 6.13
CA SER A 148 -0.61 -4.72 6.06
C SER A 148 0.07 -4.33 7.37
N VAL A 149 0.66 -5.26 8.12
CA VAL A 149 1.40 -4.91 9.36
C VAL A 149 2.39 -6.02 9.73
N GLY A 150 3.51 -5.62 10.33
CA GLY A 150 4.43 -6.52 11.02
C GLY A 150 5.90 -6.21 10.80
N GLY A 151 6.29 -5.62 9.67
CA GLY A 151 7.71 -5.28 9.43
C GLY A 151 8.34 -4.44 10.55
N ASN A 152 7.57 -3.51 11.12
CA ASN A 152 7.99 -2.66 12.24
C ASN A 152 8.12 -3.45 13.56
N ASP A 153 7.18 -4.35 13.87
CA ASP A 153 7.20 -5.20 15.06
C ASP A 153 8.39 -6.17 15.07
N LEU A 154 8.78 -6.64 13.89
CA LEU A 154 9.80 -7.66 13.69
C LEU A 154 11.22 -7.08 13.56
N GLY A 155 11.38 -5.75 13.65
CA GLY A 155 12.67 -5.09 13.63
C GLY A 155 13.34 -5.06 12.24
N PHE A 156 12.55 -5.04 11.16
CA PHE A 156 13.13 -5.09 9.81
C PHE A 156 13.98 -3.85 9.51
N PHE A 157 13.63 -2.67 10.04
CA PHE A 157 14.48 -1.49 9.94
C PHE A 157 15.88 -1.71 10.51
N ASP A 158 15.98 -2.39 11.67
CA ASP A 158 17.27 -2.68 12.29
C ASP A 158 18.09 -3.65 11.44
N VAL A 159 17.44 -4.64 10.82
CA VAL A 159 18.09 -5.52 9.83
C VAL A 159 18.58 -4.72 8.63
N MET A 160 17.76 -3.85 8.05
CA MET A 160 18.16 -2.99 6.92
C MET A 160 19.33 -2.09 7.29
N ASN A 161 19.30 -1.48 8.49
CA ASN A 161 20.36 -0.62 8.98
C ASN A 161 21.66 -1.40 9.24
N ALA A 162 21.60 -2.60 9.83
CA ALA A 162 22.80 -3.37 10.15
C ALA A 162 23.40 -4.12 8.93
N CYS A 163 22.55 -4.62 8.04
CA CYS A 163 22.92 -5.52 6.93
C CYS A 163 23.04 -4.85 5.57
N VAL A 164 22.38 -3.70 5.34
CA VAL A 164 22.28 -3.10 4.00
C VAL A 164 22.89 -1.69 3.99
N PHE A 165 22.32 -0.77 4.76
CA PHE A 165 22.61 0.66 4.62
C PHE A 165 23.68 1.19 5.56
N ARG A 166 23.76 0.67 6.79
CA ARG A 166 24.59 1.26 7.87
C ARG A 166 24.40 2.75 8.02
N PHE A 167 23.16 3.22 8.19
CA PHE A 167 22.86 4.64 8.39
C PHE A 167 23.68 5.23 9.53
N TYR A 168 23.81 4.51 10.65
CA TYR A 168 24.63 4.91 11.80
C TYR A 168 26.08 4.39 11.73
N SER A 169 26.59 4.08 10.54
CA SER A 169 27.97 3.63 10.30
C SER A 169 28.37 2.41 11.16
N LEU A 170 29.48 2.49 11.89
CA LEU A 170 29.97 1.44 12.79
C LEU A 170 29.05 1.20 14.00
N TYR A 171 28.14 2.12 14.28
CA TYR A 171 27.24 2.07 15.43
C TYR A 171 25.87 1.42 15.12
N SER A 172 25.62 1.00 13.87
CA SER A 172 24.40 0.25 13.47
C SER A 172 24.32 -1.18 14.02
N GLY A 173 25.27 -1.61 14.87
CA GLY A 173 25.37 -3.01 15.32
C GLY A 173 25.93 -3.94 14.24
N THR A 174 25.81 -5.25 14.47
CA THR A 174 26.24 -6.28 13.50
C THR A 174 25.04 -6.89 12.80
N CYS A 175 25.20 -7.21 11.51
CA CYS A 175 24.15 -7.84 10.72
C CYS A 175 23.66 -9.16 11.33
N GLY A 176 24.57 -10.00 11.82
CA GLY A 176 24.22 -11.25 12.49
C GLY A 176 23.32 -11.06 13.71
N ALA A 177 23.66 -10.10 14.59
CA ALA A 177 22.84 -9.83 15.77
C ALA A 177 21.45 -9.27 15.42
N ALA A 178 21.35 -8.41 14.40
CA ALA A 178 20.07 -7.89 13.93
C ALA A 178 19.19 -9.00 13.33
N LEU A 179 19.78 -9.89 12.52
CA LEU A 179 19.07 -11.06 11.96
C LEU A 179 18.59 -12.01 13.05
N ASP A 180 19.41 -12.26 14.08
CA ASP A 180 19.05 -13.14 15.20
C ASP A 180 17.94 -12.53 16.07
N ALA A 181 17.99 -11.22 16.30
CA ALA A 181 16.94 -10.49 17.01
C ALA A 181 15.61 -10.52 16.25
N ALA A 182 15.63 -10.26 14.93
CA ALA A 182 14.44 -10.37 14.08
C ALA A 182 13.88 -11.80 14.05
N ALA A 183 14.75 -12.81 13.93
CA ALA A 183 14.34 -14.21 13.98
C ALA A 183 13.73 -14.59 15.36
N ALA A 184 14.22 -14.02 16.45
CA ALA A 184 13.64 -14.18 17.78
C ALA A 184 12.26 -13.51 17.89
N ALA A 185 12.11 -12.29 17.35
CA ALA A 185 10.84 -11.57 17.31
C ALA A 185 9.78 -12.34 16.51
N VAL A 186 10.15 -12.87 15.33
CA VAL A 186 9.27 -13.71 14.50
C VAL A 186 8.86 -14.98 15.23
N ARG A 187 9.79 -15.66 15.94
CA ARG A 187 9.46 -16.87 16.72
C ARG A 187 8.58 -16.57 17.93
N GLY A 188 8.68 -15.38 18.51
CA GLY A 188 7.91 -14.95 19.66
C GLY A 188 6.40 -14.93 19.41
N PRO A 189 5.58 -15.00 20.49
CA PRO A 189 4.12 -14.99 20.36
C PRO A 189 3.54 -13.57 20.26
N ALA A 190 4.29 -12.54 20.65
CA ALA A 190 3.75 -11.19 20.84
C ALA A 190 3.12 -10.60 19.58
N PHE A 191 3.77 -10.78 18.41
CA PHE A 191 3.24 -10.29 17.14
C PHE A 191 1.92 -10.99 16.76
N GLU A 192 1.90 -12.32 16.83
CA GLU A 192 0.72 -13.15 16.52
C GLU A 192 -0.46 -12.85 17.46
N GLN A 193 -0.19 -12.66 18.75
CA GLN A 193 -1.20 -12.27 19.73
C GLN A 193 -1.82 -10.91 19.39
N ARG A 194 -0.99 -9.88 19.13
CA ARG A 194 -1.50 -8.55 18.80
C ARG A 194 -2.23 -8.52 17.46
N LEU A 195 -1.73 -9.22 16.45
CA LEU A 195 -2.43 -9.35 15.17
C LEU A 195 -3.79 -10.02 15.35
N GLY A 196 -3.89 -11.08 16.15
CA GLY A 196 -5.18 -11.67 16.51
C GLY A 196 -6.14 -10.65 17.14
N VAL A 197 -5.66 -9.84 18.09
CA VAL A 197 -6.46 -8.77 18.70
C VAL A 197 -6.90 -7.73 17.66
N ILE A 198 -6.00 -7.26 16.79
CA ILE A 198 -6.35 -6.30 15.72
C ILE A 198 -7.49 -6.83 14.86
N LEU A 199 -7.39 -8.09 14.44
CA LEU A 199 -8.41 -8.70 13.58
C LEU A 199 -9.77 -8.79 14.28
N HIS A 200 -9.79 -9.14 15.56
CA HIS A 200 -11.02 -9.14 16.36
C HIS A 200 -11.57 -7.72 16.56
N GLU A 201 -10.75 -6.75 16.93
CA GLU A 201 -11.17 -5.36 17.15
C GLU A 201 -11.75 -4.71 15.88
N VAL A 202 -11.14 -4.96 14.71
CA VAL A 202 -11.68 -4.47 13.43
C VAL A 202 -13.04 -5.10 13.13
N LEU A 203 -13.18 -6.42 13.33
CA LEU A 203 -14.43 -7.14 13.11
C LEU A 203 -15.53 -6.68 14.07
N ASP A 204 -15.21 -6.56 15.36
CA ASP A 204 -16.13 -6.15 16.42
C ASP A 204 -16.56 -4.69 16.24
N GLY A 205 -15.62 -3.80 15.90
CA GLY A 205 -15.88 -2.40 15.59
C GLY A 205 -16.95 -2.23 14.51
N VAL A 206 -16.89 -3.02 13.44
CA VAL A 206 -17.92 -2.96 12.38
C VAL A 206 -19.19 -3.76 12.67
N SER A 207 -19.29 -4.42 13.84
CA SER A 207 -20.35 -5.37 14.20
C SER A 207 -20.54 -6.43 13.11
N TRP A 208 -19.48 -7.20 12.83
CA TRP A 208 -19.40 -8.17 11.73
C TRP A 208 -20.58 -9.16 11.66
N GLU A 209 -21.25 -9.46 12.79
CA GLU A 209 -22.44 -10.32 12.84
C GLU A 209 -23.62 -9.73 12.06
N LYS A 210 -23.72 -8.40 12.01
CA LYS A 210 -24.72 -7.66 11.23
C LYS A 210 -24.28 -7.46 9.79
N ARG A 211 -23.03 -7.77 9.45
CA ARG A 211 -22.42 -7.60 8.12
C ARG A 211 -21.91 -8.95 7.60
N PRO A 212 -22.78 -9.85 7.11
CA PRO A 212 -22.41 -11.23 6.77
C PRO A 212 -21.40 -11.37 5.62
N ARG A 213 -21.15 -10.29 4.85
CA ARG A 213 -20.15 -10.25 3.77
C ARG A 213 -18.90 -9.43 4.12
N PHE A 214 -18.80 -8.91 5.35
CA PHE A 214 -17.61 -8.17 5.74
C PHE A 214 -16.45 -9.13 5.97
N SER A 215 -15.32 -8.83 5.36
CA SER A 215 -14.07 -9.56 5.48
C SER A 215 -12.88 -8.60 5.67
N VAL A 216 -11.85 -9.09 6.35
CA VAL A 216 -10.56 -8.41 6.52
C VAL A 216 -9.52 -9.12 5.66
N THR A 217 -8.88 -8.39 4.77
CA THR A 217 -7.83 -8.90 3.87
C THR A 217 -6.47 -8.50 4.40
N VAL A 218 -5.70 -9.47 4.86
CA VAL A 218 -4.33 -9.28 5.36
C VAL A 218 -3.34 -9.59 4.26
N THR A 219 -2.47 -8.65 3.91
CA THR A 219 -1.45 -8.84 2.88
C THR A 219 -0.12 -9.30 3.50
N GLY A 220 0.60 -10.17 2.80
CA GLY A 220 1.98 -10.53 3.13
C GLY A 220 3.01 -9.48 2.71
N TYR A 221 4.27 -9.89 2.64
CA TYR A 221 5.40 -9.12 2.12
C TYR A 221 6.15 -9.89 1.04
N ALA A 222 6.73 -9.21 0.06
CA ALA A 222 7.62 -9.85 -0.91
C ALA A 222 9.08 -9.89 -0.41
N ARG A 223 9.80 -10.96 -0.76
CA ARG A 223 11.24 -11.11 -0.57
C ARG A 223 11.96 -10.00 -1.33
N PHE A 224 13.05 -9.50 -0.74
CA PHE A 224 13.72 -8.31 -1.24
C PHE A 224 14.72 -8.59 -2.36
N PHE A 225 15.30 -9.79 -2.38
CA PHE A 225 16.43 -10.10 -3.25
C PHE A 225 16.19 -11.38 -4.05
N ASP A 226 16.70 -11.46 -5.26
CA ASP A 226 17.23 -12.75 -5.75
C ASP A 226 18.39 -13.13 -4.82
N ALA A 227 18.47 -14.39 -4.41
CA ALA A 227 19.56 -14.89 -3.55
C ALA A 227 20.33 -16.06 -4.18
N ASP A 228 20.03 -16.41 -5.44
CA ASP A 228 20.57 -17.61 -6.08
C ASP A 228 21.87 -17.30 -6.81
N THR A 229 21.99 -16.09 -7.38
CA THR A 229 23.14 -15.70 -8.20
C THR A 229 24.26 -15.04 -7.38
N PRO A 230 25.55 -15.22 -7.74
CA PRO A 230 26.67 -14.55 -7.06
C PRO A 230 26.86 -13.09 -7.51
N GLY A 231 26.11 -12.60 -8.50
CA GLY A 231 26.36 -11.30 -9.15
C GLY A 231 26.29 -10.10 -8.20
N CYS A 232 25.59 -10.24 -7.07
CA CYS A 232 25.45 -9.20 -6.05
C CYS A 232 26.43 -9.35 -4.87
N ASP A 233 27.25 -10.41 -4.83
CA ASP A 233 28.00 -10.77 -3.62
C ASP A 233 29.00 -9.69 -3.18
N ASP A 234 29.56 -8.95 -4.13
CA ASP A 234 30.50 -7.86 -3.87
C ASP A 234 29.84 -6.47 -3.86
N MET A 235 28.52 -6.38 -4.01
CA MET A 235 27.77 -5.12 -4.01
C MET A 235 27.48 -4.63 -2.59
N SER A 236 27.44 -3.32 -2.37
CA SER A 236 26.96 -2.70 -1.12
C SER A 236 25.97 -1.55 -1.37
N LEU A 237 24.81 -1.54 -0.71
CA LEU A 237 23.93 -0.34 -0.67
C LEU A 237 24.30 0.58 0.50
N GLY A 238 25.45 0.36 1.13
CA GLY A 238 25.90 1.11 2.29
C GLY A 238 26.05 2.60 1.99
N VAL A 239 25.58 3.42 2.93
CA VAL A 239 25.65 4.88 2.85
C VAL A 239 27.09 5.37 2.94
N TRP A 240 27.92 4.69 3.73
CA TRP A 240 29.32 5.03 3.97
C TRP A 240 30.27 4.10 3.21
N HIS A 241 31.44 4.61 2.84
CA HIS A 241 32.49 3.76 2.25
C HIS A 241 32.80 2.56 3.17
N GLY A 242 32.92 1.37 2.58
CA GLY A 242 33.11 0.12 3.33
C GLY A 242 31.83 -0.43 3.94
N GLY A 243 30.66 -0.12 3.36
CA GLY A 243 29.37 -0.70 3.75
C GLY A 243 29.32 -2.22 3.61
N PRO A 244 28.28 -2.87 4.19
CA PRO A 244 28.13 -4.32 4.15
C PRO A 244 27.97 -4.81 2.72
N LYS A 245 28.46 -6.01 2.47
CA LYS A 245 28.25 -6.69 1.19
C LYS A 245 26.92 -7.44 1.16
N LEU A 246 26.23 -7.40 0.03
CA LEU A 246 24.99 -8.14 -0.22
C LEU A 246 25.28 -9.57 -0.68
N SER A 247 26.06 -10.30 0.13
CA SER A 247 26.38 -11.71 -0.13
C SER A 247 25.10 -12.55 -0.23
N ARG A 248 25.15 -13.65 -0.97
CA ARG A 248 24.07 -14.65 -1.02
C ARG A 248 23.62 -15.11 0.37
N ASP A 249 24.54 -15.23 1.32
CA ASP A 249 24.19 -15.56 2.72
C ASP A 249 23.31 -14.47 3.35
N VAL A 250 23.70 -13.20 3.26
CA VAL A 250 22.91 -12.08 3.80
C VAL A 250 21.55 -12.00 3.11
N ARG A 251 21.51 -12.05 1.76
CA ARG A 251 20.27 -12.03 0.98
C ARG A 251 19.35 -13.19 1.32
N GLY A 252 19.90 -14.41 1.40
CA GLY A 252 19.16 -15.62 1.75
C GLY A 252 18.57 -15.56 3.16
N ARG A 253 19.34 -15.09 4.15
CA ARG A 253 18.87 -14.92 5.54
C ARG A 253 17.79 -13.86 5.66
N MET A 254 17.92 -12.73 4.95
CA MET A 254 16.89 -11.70 4.91
C MET A 254 15.60 -12.21 4.24
N ASN A 255 15.71 -12.91 3.11
CA ASN A 255 14.57 -13.54 2.45
C ASN A 255 13.89 -14.59 3.35
N ALA A 256 14.66 -15.37 4.10
CA ALA A 256 14.13 -16.34 5.06
C ALA A 256 13.34 -15.65 6.20
N LEU A 257 13.75 -14.46 6.65
CA LEU A 257 12.99 -13.67 7.62
C LEU A 257 11.64 -13.21 7.04
N VAL A 258 11.62 -12.74 5.78
CA VAL A 258 10.38 -12.37 5.09
C VAL A 258 9.44 -13.58 4.99
N GLY A 259 9.96 -14.74 4.56
CA GLY A 259 9.18 -15.97 4.49
C GLY A 259 8.62 -16.39 5.85
N ALA A 260 9.43 -16.33 6.91
CA ALA A 260 9.00 -16.66 8.27
C ALA A 260 7.93 -15.68 8.82
N ALA A 261 8.03 -14.40 8.46
CA ALA A 261 7.02 -13.40 8.78
C ALA A 261 5.69 -13.68 8.06
N ASN A 262 5.73 -13.94 6.75
CA ASN A 262 4.55 -14.34 5.96
C ASN A 262 3.89 -15.61 6.50
N ASP A 263 4.69 -16.60 6.88
CA ASP A 263 4.19 -17.83 7.50
C ASP A 263 3.49 -17.56 8.84
N LYS A 264 3.98 -16.61 9.63
CA LYS A 264 3.33 -16.21 10.87
C LYS A 264 2.04 -15.43 10.62
N LEU A 265 2.02 -14.50 9.65
CA LEU A 265 0.81 -13.83 9.18
C LEU A 265 -0.25 -14.85 8.74
N ARG A 266 0.12 -15.77 7.84
CA ARG A 266 -0.76 -16.82 7.31
C ARG A 266 -1.35 -17.70 8.41
N ARG A 267 -0.52 -18.17 9.36
CA ARG A 267 -1.01 -18.99 10.49
C ARG A 267 -1.92 -18.22 11.43
N THR A 268 -1.62 -16.96 11.72
CA THR A 268 -2.45 -16.11 12.59
C THR A 268 -3.82 -15.88 11.96
N VAL A 269 -3.85 -15.54 10.67
CA VAL A 269 -5.09 -15.38 9.90
C VAL A 269 -5.91 -16.68 9.89
N ALA A 270 -5.28 -17.82 9.59
CA ALA A 270 -5.96 -19.11 9.62
C ALA A 270 -6.52 -19.47 11.01
N SER A 271 -5.79 -19.13 12.08
CA SER A 271 -6.23 -19.35 13.46
C SER A 271 -7.46 -18.49 13.81
N VAL A 272 -7.46 -17.22 13.42
CA VAL A 272 -8.59 -16.30 13.65
C VAL A 272 -9.80 -16.73 12.81
N GLU A 273 -9.58 -17.04 11.53
CA GLU A 273 -10.65 -17.50 10.63
C GLU A 273 -11.31 -18.79 11.12
N GLY A 274 -10.52 -19.72 11.69
CA GLY A 274 -11.03 -20.96 12.28
C GLY A 274 -12.01 -20.77 13.44
N GLY A 275 -12.08 -19.56 14.02
CA GLY A 275 -13.06 -19.17 15.03
C GLY A 275 -14.45 -18.85 14.46
N PHE A 276 -14.56 -18.60 13.16
CA PHE A 276 -15.80 -18.21 12.51
C PHE A 276 -16.49 -19.38 11.82
N ARG A 277 -17.82 -19.27 11.69
CA ARG A 277 -18.64 -20.22 10.92
C ARG A 277 -19.37 -19.46 9.83
N GLY A 278 -19.31 -19.95 8.60
CA GLY A 278 -19.97 -19.31 7.46
C GLY A 278 -19.49 -19.87 6.13
N ALA A 279 -20.17 -19.50 5.06
CA ALA A 279 -19.79 -19.86 3.70
C ALA A 279 -18.72 -18.91 3.12
N SER A 280 -18.61 -17.70 3.64
CA SER A 280 -17.61 -16.69 3.23
C SER A 280 -16.63 -16.43 4.38
N PRO A 281 -15.32 -16.33 4.10
CA PRO A 281 -14.33 -16.09 5.13
C PRO A 281 -14.45 -14.69 5.74
N ARG A 282 -14.11 -14.57 7.02
CA ARG A 282 -14.05 -13.29 7.75
C ARG A 282 -12.68 -12.66 7.70
N VAL A 283 -11.63 -13.46 7.61
CA VAL A 283 -10.26 -12.99 7.43
C VAL A 283 -9.57 -13.84 6.37
N VAL A 284 -8.90 -13.19 5.41
CA VAL A 284 -8.15 -13.86 4.35
C VAL A 284 -6.72 -13.35 4.31
N PHE A 285 -5.77 -14.24 4.01
CA PHE A 285 -4.37 -13.89 3.82
C PHE A 285 -4.04 -13.87 2.32
N VAL A 286 -3.37 -12.80 1.88
CA VAL A 286 -2.97 -12.60 0.48
C VAL A 286 -1.46 -12.67 0.39
N ASP A 287 -0.97 -13.74 -0.23
CA ASP A 287 0.44 -13.92 -0.57
C ASP A 287 0.69 -13.49 -2.02
N TYR A 288 1.58 -12.52 -2.21
CA TYR A 288 1.94 -11.95 -3.52
C TYR A 288 3.45 -12.04 -3.81
N ASP A 289 4.22 -12.71 -2.94
CA ASP A 289 5.68 -12.74 -3.03
C ASP A 289 6.19 -13.31 -4.37
N ASP A 290 5.50 -14.31 -4.91
CA ASP A 290 5.80 -14.96 -6.17
C ASP A 290 5.69 -14.00 -7.36
N LEU A 291 4.78 -13.03 -7.31
CA LEU A 291 4.62 -12.02 -8.36
C LEU A 291 5.85 -11.10 -8.49
N PHE A 292 6.63 -10.95 -7.42
CA PHE A 292 7.82 -10.09 -7.41
C PHE A 292 9.05 -10.77 -8.04
N GLU A 293 8.98 -12.05 -8.39
CA GLU A 293 10.08 -12.78 -9.05
C GLU A 293 10.48 -12.10 -10.37
N GLY A 294 11.77 -11.87 -10.60
CA GLY A 294 12.27 -11.12 -11.76
C GLY A 294 12.24 -9.59 -11.57
N HIS A 295 11.67 -9.10 -10.47
CA HIS A 295 11.49 -7.68 -10.18
C HIS A 295 12.12 -7.24 -8.85
N ARG A 296 12.88 -8.12 -8.18
CA ARG A 296 13.56 -7.85 -6.90
C ARG A 296 14.92 -7.17 -7.11
N PHE A 297 15.63 -6.90 -6.01
CA PHE A 297 17.05 -6.52 -6.08
C PHE A 297 17.92 -7.73 -6.46
N CYS A 298 19.07 -7.47 -7.09
CA CYS A 298 20.07 -8.50 -7.41
C CYS A 298 19.60 -9.58 -8.42
N GLU A 299 18.56 -9.28 -9.22
CA GLU A 299 18.02 -10.20 -10.24
C GLU A 299 19.06 -10.61 -11.29
N PRO A 300 18.96 -11.81 -11.89
CA PRO A 300 19.88 -12.27 -12.93
C PRO A 300 20.05 -11.26 -14.07
N GLY A 301 21.30 -10.90 -14.37
CA GLY A 301 21.63 -9.94 -15.43
C GLY A 301 21.57 -8.46 -15.02
N VAL A 302 21.19 -8.15 -13.78
CA VAL A 302 21.22 -6.79 -13.24
C VAL A 302 22.55 -6.51 -12.54
N LEU A 303 23.25 -5.46 -12.98
CA LEU A 303 24.45 -4.96 -12.29
C LEU A 303 24.05 -3.91 -11.25
N GLU A 304 23.98 -4.33 -9.99
CA GLU A 304 23.65 -3.45 -8.87
C GLU A 304 24.86 -2.56 -8.46
N PRO A 305 24.64 -1.33 -7.95
CA PRO A 305 23.35 -0.72 -7.71
C PRO A 305 22.77 -0.08 -8.99
N ALA A 306 21.61 -0.56 -9.42
CA ALA A 306 21.01 -0.20 -10.70
C ALA A 306 20.01 0.96 -10.56
N TYR A 307 20.41 2.11 -10.00
CA TYR A 307 19.48 3.18 -9.56
C TYR A 307 18.45 3.68 -10.61
N ASN A 308 18.75 3.54 -11.89
CA ASN A 308 17.88 3.96 -13.00
C ASN A 308 17.01 2.81 -13.56
N ARG A 309 17.03 1.62 -12.96
CA ARG A 309 16.27 0.46 -13.40
C ARG A 309 14.77 0.66 -13.15
N THR A 310 13.97 0.43 -14.19
CA THR A 310 12.52 0.71 -14.20
C THR A 310 11.65 -0.51 -13.94
N ASP A 311 12.14 -1.71 -14.27
CA ASP A 311 11.46 -3.00 -14.10
C ASP A 311 11.52 -3.55 -12.66
N SER A 312 12.31 -2.94 -11.75
CA SER A 312 12.22 -3.22 -10.32
C SER A 312 10.85 -2.85 -9.78
N TRP A 313 10.20 -3.77 -9.05
CA TRP A 313 8.93 -3.49 -8.36
C TRP A 313 9.13 -2.94 -6.96
N PHE A 314 10.35 -2.97 -6.43
CA PHE A 314 10.72 -2.18 -5.26
C PHE A 314 11.33 -0.85 -5.64
N PHE A 315 11.12 0.16 -4.80
CA PHE A 315 11.87 1.41 -4.90
C PHE A 315 13.35 1.14 -4.67
N LEU A 316 14.14 1.57 -5.64
CA LEU A 316 15.59 1.65 -5.53
C LEU A 316 15.96 2.86 -4.69
N VAL A 317 17.17 2.86 -4.15
CA VAL A 317 17.70 4.01 -3.38
C VAL A 317 17.63 5.26 -4.26
N GLY A 318 16.72 6.16 -3.93
CA GLY A 318 16.47 7.36 -4.74
C GLY A 318 15.87 7.19 -6.10
N GLY A 319 15.48 5.97 -6.45
CA GLY A 319 14.84 5.70 -7.72
C GLY A 319 13.51 6.44 -7.79
N PRO A 320 13.09 6.87 -8.99
CA PRO A 320 11.73 7.32 -9.22
C PRO A 320 10.74 6.15 -9.03
N ASP A 321 9.46 6.50 -8.98
CA ASP A 321 8.38 5.52 -9.14
C ASP A 321 8.32 5.02 -10.60
N ASN A 322 7.61 3.92 -10.85
CA ASN A 322 7.51 3.26 -12.16
C ASN A 322 6.08 3.15 -12.71
N ALA A 323 5.19 4.09 -12.35
CA ALA A 323 3.83 4.16 -12.88
C ALA A 323 3.82 4.16 -14.43
N ARG A 324 2.81 3.51 -15.02
CA ARG A 324 2.64 3.47 -16.48
C ARG A 324 2.16 4.85 -16.98
N ASN A 325 2.42 5.16 -18.25
CA ASN A 325 1.89 6.38 -18.88
C ASN A 325 0.35 6.44 -18.88
N GLU A 326 -0.31 5.28 -18.77
CA GLU A 326 -1.77 5.14 -18.71
C GLU A 326 -2.32 5.31 -17.28
N THR A 327 -1.45 5.35 -16.26
CA THR A 327 -1.87 5.58 -14.88
C THR A 327 -2.40 7.01 -14.75
N THR A 328 -3.71 7.14 -14.54
CA THR A 328 -4.38 8.43 -14.39
C THR A 328 -4.06 9.05 -13.03
N TRP A 329 -3.29 10.14 -13.05
CA TRP A 329 -3.02 10.94 -11.87
C TRP A 329 -4.28 11.72 -11.45
N PRO A 330 -4.54 11.90 -10.14
CA PRO A 330 -5.59 12.80 -9.68
C PRO A 330 -5.46 14.18 -10.33
N LYS A 331 -6.57 14.80 -10.77
CA LYS A 331 -6.54 16.17 -11.31
C LYS A 331 -5.98 17.13 -10.24
N GLY A 332 -4.87 17.81 -10.55
CA GLY A 332 -4.15 18.68 -9.62
C GLY A 332 -2.92 18.02 -8.96
N ALA A 333 -2.76 16.70 -9.09
CA ALA A 333 -1.48 16.01 -8.92
C ALA A 333 -0.83 15.94 -10.29
N ASN A 334 -0.13 16.99 -10.71
CA ASN A 334 0.51 17.02 -12.02
C ASN A 334 1.60 15.92 -12.08
N GLY A 335 1.22 14.78 -12.65
CA GLY A 335 2.07 13.66 -13.05
C GLY A 335 2.99 14.01 -14.22
N ASP A 336 3.81 15.03 -14.02
CA ASP A 336 4.89 15.39 -14.92
C ASP A 336 6.13 14.55 -14.56
N PRO A 337 6.92 14.04 -15.51
CA PRO A 337 8.31 13.65 -15.27
C PRO A 337 9.11 14.68 -14.42
N ASP A 338 8.74 15.97 -14.45
CA ASP A 338 9.25 17.02 -13.56
C ASP A 338 8.75 16.95 -12.10
N ALA A 339 7.80 16.10 -11.71
CA ALA A 339 7.44 15.86 -10.31
C ALA A 339 8.62 15.26 -9.50
N THR A 340 9.50 14.52 -10.17
CA THR A 340 10.79 14.10 -9.59
C THR A 340 11.79 15.26 -9.44
N ARG A 341 11.59 16.39 -10.13
CA ARG A 341 12.36 17.63 -9.92
C ARG A 341 11.98 18.28 -8.58
N TYR A 342 10.70 18.20 -8.19
CA TYR A 342 10.21 18.74 -6.92
C TYR A 342 10.81 18.03 -5.69
N GLN A 343 11.08 16.72 -5.77
CA GLN A 343 11.82 15.97 -4.73
C GLN A 343 13.33 16.27 -4.73
N ARG A 344 13.89 16.71 -5.87
CA ARG A 344 15.31 17.08 -6.00
C ARG A 344 15.63 18.46 -5.42
N ASP A 345 14.67 19.37 -5.45
CA ASP A 345 14.85 20.76 -5.00
C ASP A 345 14.56 20.98 -3.50
N GLN A 346 14.10 19.94 -2.77
CA GLN A 346 13.83 19.97 -1.33
C GLN A 346 14.98 19.39 -0.52
N VAL A 347 16.13 20.05 -0.62
CA VAL A 347 17.22 19.87 0.33
C VAL A 347 16.70 20.33 1.70
N LEU A 348 16.64 19.45 2.71
CA LEU A 348 16.33 19.94 4.06
C LEU A 348 17.38 20.99 4.44
N SER A 349 16.90 22.07 5.04
CA SER A 349 17.78 23.06 5.66
C SER A 349 18.75 22.35 6.63
N PRO A 350 20.04 22.73 6.67
CA PRO A 350 20.96 22.28 7.70
C PRO A 350 20.50 22.58 9.13
N LEU A 351 19.50 23.47 9.29
CA LEU A 351 18.86 23.81 10.56
C LEU A 351 17.57 23.00 10.82
N SER A 352 17.23 22.04 9.95
CA SER A 352 16.04 21.22 10.14
C SER A 352 16.17 20.35 11.40
N PRO A 353 15.13 20.28 12.26
CA PRO A 353 15.15 19.41 13.43
C PRO A 353 15.26 17.93 13.07
N LEU A 354 14.96 17.54 11.83
CA LEU A 354 15.09 16.16 11.35
C LEU A 354 16.55 15.72 11.20
N VAL A 355 17.48 16.68 11.13
CA VAL A 355 18.91 16.43 10.89
C VAL A 355 19.80 16.96 12.01
N ASP A 356 19.19 17.47 13.10
CA ASP A 356 19.91 17.83 14.31
C ASP A 356 20.30 16.56 15.08
N PRO A 357 21.59 16.20 15.15
CA PRO A 357 22.05 14.94 15.75
C PRO A 357 21.75 14.83 17.25
N HIS A 358 21.39 15.92 17.93
CA HIS A 358 21.07 15.92 19.35
C HIS A 358 19.59 15.72 19.63
N THR A 359 18.70 16.07 18.69
CA THR A 359 17.26 16.12 18.93
C THR A 359 16.42 15.27 17.98
N CYS A 360 16.96 14.88 16.82
CA CYS A 360 16.19 14.17 15.78
C CYS A 360 15.66 12.79 16.22
N LEU A 361 16.34 12.10 17.14
CA LEU A 361 16.10 10.69 17.40
C LEU A 361 14.78 10.41 18.11
N SER A 362 14.38 11.26 19.06
CA SER A 362 13.12 11.09 19.79
C SER A 362 11.93 11.23 18.86
N ARG A 363 11.95 12.26 18.00
CA ARG A 363 10.91 12.51 16.97
C ARG A 363 10.84 11.36 15.96
N ALA A 364 11.98 10.94 15.41
CA ALA A 364 12.00 9.87 14.43
C ALA A 364 11.50 8.53 15.00
N ARG A 365 11.85 8.20 16.26
CA ARG A 365 11.33 7.02 16.95
C ARG A 365 9.84 7.10 17.27
N ALA A 366 9.38 8.28 17.69
CA ALA A 366 7.97 8.54 17.98
C ALA A 366 7.05 8.33 16.76
N ARG A 367 7.55 8.68 15.57
CA ARG A 367 6.81 8.53 14.30
C ARG A 367 6.98 7.15 13.66
N GLY A 368 8.05 6.43 13.99
CA GLY A 368 8.38 5.16 13.35
C GLY A 368 8.75 5.28 11.86
N ASP A 369 8.93 6.50 11.32
CA ASP A 369 9.29 6.75 9.93
C ASP A 369 10.75 6.33 9.70
N TRP A 370 10.95 5.26 8.93
CA TRP A 370 12.28 4.72 8.60
C TRP A 370 13.16 5.73 7.89
N GLY A 371 12.56 6.63 7.11
CA GLY A 371 13.24 7.72 6.44
C GLY A 371 13.81 8.73 7.43
N GLU A 372 12.99 9.20 8.38
CA GLU A 372 13.45 10.11 9.43
C GLU A 372 14.50 9.46 10.33
N LEU A 373 14.33 8.18 10.68
CA LEU A 373 15.32 7.42 11.43
C LEU A 373 16.64 7.31 10.67
N ALA A 374 16.60 6.99 9.37
CA ALA A 374 17.78 6.92 8.53
C ALA A 374 18.54 8.25 8.49
N LEU A 375 17.83 9.36 8.25
CA LEU A 375 18.43 10.70 8.24
C LEU A 375 19.06 11.06 9.57
N CYS A 376 18.33 10.83 10.67
CA CYS A 376 18.81 11.11 12.00
C CYS A 376 20.07 10.30 12.32
N TYR A 377 20.08 9.00 12.00
CA TYR A 377 21.25 8.14 12.17
C TYR A 377 22.44 8.59 11.33
N MET A 378 22.21 9.06 10.11
CA MET A 378 23.27 9.60 9.27
C MET A 378 23.85 10.90 9.83
N ALA A 379 23.00 11.81 10.32
CA ALA A 379 23.41 13.03 10.99
C ALA A 379 24.23 12.73 12.26
N MET A 380 23.74 11.82 13.10
CA MET A 380 24.43 11.37 14.31
C MET A 380 25.77 10.70 13.99
N ALA A 381 25.83 9.86 12.95
CA ALA A 381 27.07 9.23 12.50
C ALA A 381 28.11 10.28 12.11
N LYS A 382 27.72 11.25 11.28
CA LYS A 382 28.61 12.31 10.77
C LYS A 382 29.04 13.28 11.87
N HIS A 383 28.17 13.57 12.83
CA HIS A 383 28.51 14.36 14.01
C HIS A 383 29.54 13.65 14.87
N ARG A 384 29.36 12.35 15.09
CA ARG A 384 30.25 11.52 15.92
C ARG A 384 31.60 11.25 15.26
N ASP A 385 31.61 11.04 13.95
CA ASP A 385 32.82 10.86 13.15
C ASP A 385 32.76 11.75 11.89
N PRO A 386 33.32 12.97 11.99
CA PRO A 386 33.39 13.90 10.86
C PRO A 386 34.18 13.37 9.66
N SER A 387 35.03 12.34 9.85
CA SER A 387 35.84 11.77 8.77
C SER A 387 35.06 10.85 7.84
N LEU A 388 33.85 10.43 8.22
CA LEU A 388 33.01 9.54 7.42
C LEU A 388 32.77 10.11 6.02
N ARG A 389 33.05 9.29 5.02
CA ARG A 389 32.86 9.63 3.60
C ARG A 389 31.67 8.84 3.04
N PRO A 390 30.69 9.50 2.42
CA PRO A 390 29.65 8.85 1.64
C PRO A 390 30.20 7.91 0.58
N ALA A 391 29.65 6.70 0.45
CA ALA A 391 30.11 5.73 -0.56
C ALA A 391 29.85 6.20 -2.01
N TYR A 392 28.84 7.04 -2.21
CA TYR A 392 28.35 7.42 -3.53
C TYR A 392 28.43 8.95 -3.75
N HIS A 393 29.45 9.38 -4.50
CA HIS A 393 29.69 10.79 -4.89
C HIS A 393 28.75 11.29 -6.03
N GLY A 394 28.05 10.40 -6.74
CA GLY A 394 27.16 10.75 -7.86
C GLY A 394 25.69 10.96 -7.48
N ILE A 395 25.22 10.31 -6.42
CA ILE A 395 23.90 10.54 -5.80
C ILE A 395 23.86 11.92 -5.10
N THR A 396 25.04 12.46 -4.80
CA THR A 396 25.30 13.80 -4.24
C THR A 396 25.39 14.90 -5.30
N ALA A 397 25.31 14.61 -6.61
CA ALA A 397 25.43 15.62 -7.67
C ALA A 397 24.31 16.69 -7.67
N GLN A 398 23.33 16.58 -6.77
CA GLN A 398 22.31 17.61 -6.52
C GLN A 398 22.15 17.97 -5.04
N GLY A 399 23.19 17.82 -4.22
CA GLY A 399 23.36 18.57 -2.96
C GLY A 399 22.31 18.39 -1.85
N GLY A 400 21.19 17.68 -2.04
CA GLY A 400 20.17 17.57 -1.00
C GLY A 400 19.17 16.44 -1.06
N MET A 401 19.32 15.51 -2.00
CA MET A 401 18.60 14.24 -1.99
C MET A 401 18.89 13.40 -0.73
N TRP A 402 20.05 13.61 -0.11
CA TRP A 402 20.49 12.94 1.13
C TRP A 402 19.64 13.28 2.34
N TRP A 403 18.88 14.37 2.29
CA TRP A 403 18.11 14.85 3.42
C TRP A 403 16.62 14.67 3.23
N VAL A 404 16.16 14.00 2.18
CA VAL A 404 14.71 13.76 2.00
C VAL A 404 14.35 12.48 2.77
N PRO A 405 13.50 12.51 3.82
CA PRO A 405 13.22 11.30 4.60
C PRO A 405 12.64 10.18 3.72
N THR A 406 11.71 10.53 2.84
CA THR A 406 11.08 9.59 1.90
C THR A 406 12.09 8.88 1.00
N TYR A 407 13.30 9.42 0.77
CA TYR A 407 14.32 8.82 -0.09
C TYR A 407 14.76 7.43 0.37
N TYR A 408 15.24 7.34 1.61
CA TYR A 408 15.59 6.06 2.22
C TYR A 408 14.35 5.35 2.76
N GLY A 409 13.35 6.10 3.25
CA GLY A 409 12.11 5.57 3.79
C GLY A 409 11.34 4.70 2.80
N LYS A 410 11.30 5.08 1.51
CA LYS A 410 10.61 4.30 0.48
C LYS A 410 11.42 3.12 -0.07
N THR A 411 12.74 3.08 0.14
CA THR A 411 13.55 1.99 -0.45
C THR A 411 13.06 0.63 0.10
N PHE A 412 13.04 -0.41 -0.74
CA PHE A 412 12.45 -1.72 -0.43
C PHE A 412 10.93 -1.74 -0.23
N HIS A 413 10.22 -0.63 -0.48
CA HIS A 413 8.76 -0.63 -0.57
C HIS A 413 8.32 -0.82 -2.03
N PRO A 414 7.11 -1.37 -2.28
CA PRO A 414 6.58 -1.52 -3.63
C PRO A 414 6.45 -0.16 -4.33
N ARG A 415 6.83 -0.11 -5.60
CA ARG A 415 6.48 0.96 -6.54
C ARG A 415 5.07 0.76 -7.07
N THR A 416 4.58 1.69 -7.89
CA THR A 416 3.25 1.60 -8.51
C THR A 416 2.98 0.24 -9.16
N LEU A 417 3.90 -0.30 -9.98
CA LEU A 417 3.69 -1.63 -10.58
C LEU A 417 3.62 -2.76 -9.55
N GLY A 418 4.38 -2.66 -8.45
CA GLY A 418 4.28 -3.61 -7.35
C GLY A 418 2.95 -3.50 -6.61
N HIS A 419 2.42 -2.29 -6.42
CA HIS A 419 1.09 -2.09 -5.84
C HIS A 419 -0.05 -2.55 -6.75
N GLU A 420 0.08 -2.40 -8.07
CA GLU A 420 -0.84 -3.00 -9.05
C GLU A 420 -0.85 -4.53 -8.89
N ALA A 421 0.32 -5.17 -8.79
CA ALA A 421 0.39 -6.62 -8.57
C ALA A 421 -0.22 -7.07 -7.23
N ILE A 422 0.01 -6.29 -6.15
CA ILE A 422 -0.63 -6.56 -4.84
C ILE A 422 -2.16 -6.47 -4.97
N ARG A 423 -2.68 -5.41 -5.59
CA ARG A 423 -4.12 -5.26 -5.86
C ARG A 423 -4.66 -6.44 -6.65
N ASP A 424 -4.00 -6.80 -7.74
CA ASP A 424 -4.48 -7.86 -8.64
C ASP A 424 -4.50 -9.21 -7.90
N ARG A 425 -3.53 -9.46 -7.02
CA ARG A 425 -3.51 -10.65 -6.15
C ARG A 425 -4.63 -10.63 -5.11
N ILE A 426 -4.95 -9.46 -4.54
CA ILE A 426 -6.12 -9.31 -3.65
C ILE A 426 -7.40 -9.68 -4.39
N TYR A 427 -7.61 -9.18 -5.62
CA TYR A 427 -8.78 -9.49 -6.43
C TYR A 427 -8.90 -10.98 -6.74
N HIS A 428 -7.79 -11.62 -7.11
CA HIS A 428 -7.76 -13.06 -7.33
C HIS A 428 -8.22 -13.84 -6.09
N VAL A 429 -7.69 -13.51 -4.91
CA VAL A 429 -8.07 -14.17 -3.65
C VAL A 429 -9.54 -13.90 -3.30
N TRP A 430 -10.05 -12.69 -3.56
CA TRP A 430 -11.46 -12.38 -3.37
C TRP A 430 -12.37 -13.19 -4.29
N GLU A 431 -12.02 -13.37 -5.56
CA GLU A 431 -12.75 -14.22 -6.50
C GLU A 431 -12.77 -15.69 -6.04
N GLU A 432 -11.63 -16.22 -5.60
CA GLU A 432 -11.52 -17.60 -5.06
C GLU A 432 -12.44 -17.85 -3.85
N HIS A 433 -12.66 -16.81 -3.04
CA HIS A 433 -13.49 -16.88 -1.84
C HIS A 433 -14.91 -16.32 -2.02
N GLY A 434 -15.26 -15.85 -3.22
CA GLY A 434 -16.57 -15.25 -3.53
C GLY A 434 -16.91 -14.02 -2.69
N LEU A 435 -15.91 -13.16 -2.43
CA LEU A 435 -16.02 -11.95 -1.61
C LEU A 435 -16.56 -10.73 -2.36
#